data_AF-A0A9D8Q8P7-F1
#
_entry.id   AF-A0A9D8Q8P7-F1
#
_cell.length_a   1.000
_cell.length_b   1.000
_cell.length_c   1.000
_cell.angle_alpha   90.00
_cell.angle_beta   90.00
_cell.angle_gamma   90.00
#
_symmetry.space_group_name_H-M   'P 1'
#
loop_
_entity.id
_entity.type
_entity.pdbx_description
1 polymer ?
#
loop_
_entity_poly.entity_id
_entity_poly.type
_entity_poly.pdbx_seq_one_letter_code
_entity_poly.pdbx_strand_id
1 'polypeptide(L)'
;MSRLAMIIRQVAFAMMTLVAAILSSPAANAAVYQLGVQDRLRIHVSEWPALNGEVVVGARGDITLPLIGQVPAARLDTVELAKAVAE
;
A
#
# COMPACT_ATOMS: atom_id res chain seq x y z
N MET A 1 -26.74 18.60 47.98
CA MET A 1 -26.09 17.32 47.60
C MET A 1 -26.05 17.08 46.08
N SER A 2 -27.01 17.59 45.30
CA SER A 2 -27.07 17.33 43.84
C SER A 2 -26.00 18.03 42.96
N ARG A 3 -25.42 19.16 43.41
CA ARG A 3 -24.37 19.87 42.64
C ARG A 3 -23.01 19.17 42.67
N LEU A 4 -22.67 18.55 43.79
CA LEU A 4 -21.40 17.83 43.96
C LEU A 4 -21.37 16.54 43.12
N ALA A 5 -22.48 15.78 43.12
CA ALA A 5 -22.66 14.60 42.27
C ALA A 5 -22.65 14.93 40.77
N MET A 6 -23.14 16.12 40.39
CA MET A 6 -23.13 16.59 39.01
C MET A 6 -21.71 16.94 38.52
N ILE A 7 -20.88 17.57 39.36
CA ILE A 7 -19.47 17.88 39.04
C ILE A 7 -18.64 16.60 38.91
N ILE A 8 -18.79 15.65 39.83
CA ILE A 8 -18.06 14.36 39.77
C ILE A 8 -18.41 13.59 38.48
N ARG A 9 -19.69 13.58 38.09
CA ARG A 9 -20.13 12.94 36.84
C ARG A 9 -19.56 13.63 35.60
N GLN A 10 -19.46 14.95 35.60
CA GLN A 10 -18.87 15.71 34.49
C GLN A 10 -17.36 15.44 34.34
N VAL A 11 -16.62 15.39 35.45
CA VAL A 11 -15.18 15.08 35.44
C VAL A 11 -14.95 13.65 34.97
N ALA A 12 -15.74 12.67 35.45
CA ALA A 12 -15.65 11.29 35.00
C ALA A 12 -15.90 11.15 33.48
N PHE A 13 -16.87 11.90 32.95
CA PHE A 13 -17.17 11.90 31.51
C PHE A 13 -16.06 12.57 30.69
N ALA A 14 -15.51 13.69 31.16
CA ALA A 14 -14.36 14.35 30.53
C ALA A 14 -13.11 13.45 30.52
N MET A 15 -12.88 12.71 31.59
CA MET A 15 -11.73 11.80 31.69
C MET A 15 -11.92 10.57 30.79
N MET A 16 -13.14 10.04 30.69
CA MET A 16 -13.45 8.91 29.81
C MET A 16 -13.35 9.27 28.32
N THR A 17 -13.76 10.48 27.94
CA THR A 17 -13.61 10.99 26.56
C THR A 17 -12.15 11.24 26.20
N LEU A 18 -11.34 11.76 27.15
CA LEU A 18 -9.90 11.94 26.95
C LEU A 18 -9.17 10.59 26.75
N VAL A 19 -9.51 9.58 27.55
CA VAL A 19 -8.95 8.22 27.41
C VAL A 19 -9.34 7.59 26.07
N ALA A 20 -10.58 7.74 25.62
CA ALA A 20 -11.03 7.23 24.32
C ALA A 20 -10.32 7.90 23.13
N ALA A 21 -9.98 9.18 23.23
CA ALA A 21 -9.21 9.88 22.21
C ALA A 21 -7.76 9.38 22.12
N ILE A 22 -7.13 9.04 23.24
CA ILE A 22 -5.76 8.49 23.28
C ILE A 22 -5.71 7.07 22.71
N LEU A 23 -6.77 6.28 22.93
CA LEU A 23 -6.86 4.90 22.44
C LEU A 23 -7.26 4.80 20.96
N SER A 24 -7.68 5.92 20.35
CA SER A 24 -8.04 5.97 18.94
C SER A 24 -6.77 6.04 18.07
N SER A 25 -6.17 4.88 17.79
CA SER A 25 -5.09 4.80 16.81
C SER A 25 -5.68 4.92 15.40
N PRO A 26 -5.25 5.88 14.56
CA PRO A 26 -5.64 5.87 13.16
C PRO A 26 -5.10 4.59 12.53
N ALA A 27 -5.96 3.84 11.84
CA ALA A 27 -5.50 2.73 11.03
C ALA A 27 -4.51 3.28 10.01
N ALA A 28 -3.25 2.84 10.10
CA ALA A 28 -2.25 3.15 9.10
C ALA A 28 -2.69 2.48 7.79
N ASN A 29 -3.26 3.28 6.89
CA ASN A 29 -3.50 2.83 5.53
C ASN A 29 -2.13 2.68 4.89
N ALA A 30 -1.69 1.44 4.68
CA ALA A 30 -0.50 1.18 3.91
C ALA A 30 -0.74 1.69 2.49
N ALA A 31 -0.09 2.80 2.13
CA ALA A 31 -0.14 3.30 0.77
C ALA A 31 0.44 2.22 -0.15
N VAL A 32 -0.30 1.87 -1.21
CA VAL A 32 0.15 0.90 -2.20
C VAL A 32 1.39 1.46 -2.88
N TYR A 33 2.47 0.67 -2.87
CA TYR A 33 3.73 1.07 -3.49
C TYR A 33 3.58 1.12 -5.01
N GLN A 34 3.99 2.24 -5.58
CA GLN A 34 4.07 2.42 -7.02
C GLN A 34 5.50 2.26 -7.49
N LEU A 35 5.67 1.53 -8.58
CA LEU A 35 6.96 1.23 -9.18
C LEU A 35 7.64 2.51 -9.68
N GLY A 36 8.90 2.67 -9.30
CA GLY A 36 9.80 3.73 -9.71
C GLY A 36 10.79 3.29 -10.78
N VAL A 37 11.44 4.26 -11.42
CA VAL A 37 12.59 3.98 -12.28
C VAL A 37 13.73 3.38 -11.45
N GLN A 38 14.48 2.45 -12.04
CA GLN A 38 15.53 1.65 -11.37
C GLN A 38 15.03 0.60 -10.37
N ASP A 39 13.71 0.42 -10.22
CA ASP A 39 13.20 -0.69 -9.43
C ASP A 39 13.54 -2.02 -10.08
N ARG A 40 13.97 -2.98 -9.26
CA ARG A 40 14.24 -4.35 -9.67
C ARG A 40 13.02 -5.22 -9.40
N LEU A 41 12.50 -5.84 -10.45
CA LEU A 41 11.33 -6.70 -10.39
C LEU A 41 11.73 -8.14 -10.67
N ARG A 42 11.08 -9.06 -9.97
CA ARG A 42 11.16 -10.49 -10.24
C ARG A 42 9.85 -10.93 -10.87
N ILE A 43 9.93 -11.38 -12.11
CA ILE A 43 8.77 -11.84 -12.89
C ILE A 43 8.68 -13.36 -12.77
N HIS A 44 7.48 -13.83 -12.45
CA HIS A 44 7.17 -15.24 -12.35
C HIS A 44 5.87 -15.54 -13.12
N VAL A 45 6.01 -16.28 -14.22
CA VAL A 45 4.93 -16.77 -15.06
C VAL A 45 4.71 -18.24 -14.74
N SER A 46 3.57 -18.55 -14.13
CA SER A 46 3.17 -19.93 -13.86
C SER A 46 3.09 -20.72 -15.17
N GLU A 47 3.48 -22.00 -15.13
CA GLU A 47 3.50 -22.92 -16.28
C GLU A 47 4.52 -22.61 -17.39
N TRP A 48 5.18 -21.44 -17.36
CA TRP A 48 6.19 -21.04 -18.35
C TRP A 48 7.50 -20.58 -17.70
N PRO A 49 8.28 -21.48 -17.07
CA PRO A 49 9.48 -21.10 -16.33
C PRO A 49 10.56 -20.40 -17.16
N ALA A 50 10.57 -20.63 -18.48
CA ALA A 50 11.51 -19.99 -19.41
C ALA A 50 11.29 -18.48 -19.56
N LEU A 51 10.12 -17.96 -19.16
CA LEU A 51 9.79 -16.53 -19.17
C LEU A 51 10.05 -15.86 -17.81
N ASN A 52 10.45 -16.63 -16.79
CA ASN A 52 10.79 -16.09 -15.48
C ASN A 52 12.12 -15.36 -15.55
N GLY A 53 12.25 -14.29 -14.78
CA GLY A 53 13.49 -13.52 -14.76
C GLY A 53 13.44 -12.29 -13.87
N GLU A 54 14.59 -11.63 -13.77
CA GLU A 54 14.68 -10.32 -13.13
C GLU A 54 14.81 -9.25 -14.20
N VAL A 55 14.06 -8.17 -14.03
CA VAL A 55 14.09 -7.01 -14.92
C VAL A 55 14.20 -5.74 -14.08
N VAL A 56 14.65 -4.67 -14.70
CA VAL A 56 14.76 -3.36 -14.07
C VAL A 56 13.86 -2.39 -14.82
N VAL A 57 13.13 -1.55 -14.09
CA VAL A 57 12.36 -0.46 -14.67
C VAL A 57 13.33 0.56 -15.27
N GLY A 58 13.27 0.72 -16.59
CA GLY A 58 14.12 1.62 -17.36
C GLY A 58 13.86 3.09 -17.04
N ALA A 59 14.73 3.97 -17.54
CA ALA A 59 14.59 5.42 -17.33
C ALA A 59 13.30 6.01 -17.92
N ARG A 60 12.70 5.33 -18.91
CA ARG A 60 11.40 5.70 -19.49
C ARG A 60 10.20 5.16 -18.70
N GLY A 61 10.45 4.38 -17.64
CA GLY A 61 9.41 3.75 -16.85
C GLY A 61 8.87 2.46 -17.43
N ASP A 62 9.57 1.83 -18.37
CA ASP A 62 9.19 0.57 -19.02
C ASP A 62 10.06 -0.61 -18.55
N ILE A 63 9.53 -1.81 -18.64
CA ILE A 63 10.30 -3.07 -18.56
C ILE A 63 10.29 -3.76 -19.92
N THR A 64 11.33 -4.55 -20.19
CA THR A 64 11.39 -5.38 -21.41
C THR A 64 11.22 -6.83 -21.04
N LEU A 65 10.22 -7.49 -21.63
CA LEU A 65 9.94 -8.91 -21.44
C LEU A 65 10.18 -9.70 -22.73
N PRO A 66 10.66 -10.95 -22.65
CA PRO A 66 10.76 -11.83 -23.82
C PRO A 66 9.39 -11.99 -24.48
N LEU A 67 9.35 -12.00 -25.82
CA LEU A 67 8.15 -12.18 -26.66
C LEU A 67 7.11 -11.04 -26.61
N ILE A 68 6.98 -10.32 -25.50
CA ILE A 68 6.03 -9.20 -25.32
C ILE A 68 6.65 -7.87 -25.77
N GLY A 69 7.94 -7.66 -25.47
CA GLY A 69 8.63 -6.40 -25.73
C GLY A 69 8.52 -5.42 -24.56
N GLN A 70 8.37 -4.13 -24.87
CA GLN A 70 8.33 -3.06 -23.87
C GLN A 70 6.94 -2.93 -23.24
N VAL A 71 6.88 -2.96 -21.91
CA VAL A 71 5.65 -2.82 -21.13
C VAL A 71 5.80 -1.65 -20.15
N PRO A 72 4.89 -0.65 -20.14
CA PRO A 72 4.90 0.42 -19.15
C PRO A 72 4.73 -0.14 -17.72
N ALA A 73 5.60 0.26 -16.80
CA ALA A 73 5.61 -0.23 -15.41
C ALA A 73 5.61 0.89 -14.38
N ALA A 74 6.22 2.05 -14.67
CA ALA A 74 6.29 3.15 -13.70
C ALA A 74 4.90 3.67 -13.32
N ARG A 75 4.75 4.02 -12.04
CA ARG A 75 3.49 4.46 -11.39
C ARG A 75 2.42 3.37 -11.23
N LEU A 76 2.62 2.17 -11.78
CA LEU A 76 1.76 1.02 -11.51
C LEU A 76 2.21 0.37 -10.20
N ASP A 77 1.29 -0.32 -9.54
CA ASP A 77 1.68 -1.34 -8.56
C ASP A 77 2.00 -2.68 -9.25
N THR A 78 2.43 -3.68 -8.49
CA THR A 78 2.80 -5.00 -9.04
C THR A 78 1.60 -5.80 -9.58
N VAL A 79 0.40 -5.55 -9.07
CA VAL A 79 -0.84 -6.22 -9.49
C VAL A 79 -1.34 -5.62 -10.80
N GLU A 80 -1.29 -4.30 -10.93
CA GLU A 80 -1.60 -3.57 -12.15
C GLU A 80 -0.63 -3.94 -13.27
N LEU A 81 0.67 -4.00 -12.98
CA LEU A 81 1.67 -4.45 -13.95
C LEU A 81 1.41 -5.90 -14.40
N ALA A 82 1.07 -6.80 -13.47
CA ALA A 82 0.77 -8.19 -13.83
C ALA A 82 -0.44 -8.30 -14.77
N LYS A 83 -1.46 -7.45 -14.60
CA LYS A 83 -2.59 -7.38 -15.54
C LYS A 83 -2.16 -6.88 -16.91
N ALA A 84 -1.36 -5.81 -16.97
CA ALA A 84 -0.85 -5.25 -18.23
C ALA A 84 0.00 -6.25 -19.03
N VAL A 85 0.68 -7.19 -18.36
CA VAL A 85 1.45 -8.26 -19.00
C VAL A 85 0.57 -9.40 -19.52
N ALA A 86 -0.64 -9.58 -18.97
CA ALA A 86 -1.55 -10.67 -19.29
C ALA A 86 -2.61 -10.32 -20.36
N GLU A 87 -2.71 -9.04 -20.76
CA GLU A 87 -3.52 -8.56 -21.89
C GLU A 87 -2.89 -8.92 -23.25
#